data_AF-A0A9X1TEP4-F1
#
_entry.id   AF-A0A9X1TEP4-F1
#
_cell.length_a   1.000
_cell.length_b   1.000
_cell.length_c   1.000
_cell.angle_alpha   90.00
_cell.angle_beta   90.00
_cell.angle_gamma   90.00
#
_symmetry.space_group_name_H-M   'P 1'
#
loop_
_entity.id
_entity.type
_entity.pdbx_description
1 polymer ?
#
loop_
_entity_poly.entity_id
_entity_poly.type
_entity_poly.pdbx_seq_one_letter_code
_entity_poly.pdbx_strand_id
1 'polypeptide(L)'
;MERAVVRHDVNRGGQLPVKPTIITSFDPDKDVLVIDEPELSRKDLVFEQDGQDTLIRLADSFMILASLENVNAIDLDPVPFLKKFYKALQENNIEQVLSFLADDVLWEMGGPQDLIPWSGAWEGKAGVSQFFRLQKEGLAFEKLNPTRFIAQGNTVAVVMEGSGETKSGHAFSGGVVHWIIIKNGQISQLQCYRDTFPIIEALQGGRPFTVNASINGTAHYTNKSVTSPRTTDSIVFDETVFDTAPATVKSARAMYAALQGLKSEDVRKAFAPNVVWHMFGPRDIIAWSGERIGPIAAVESAKQIIETMRFDHFKAVRMIYQDNVAAVLIDEPGVSKATGIPFHTSVVHIVVVNEDGKVASIQNHVNTAEIVEAFLGGRPYTVT
;
A
#
# COMPACT_ATOMS: atom_id res chain seq x y z
N MET A 1 18.68 -11.22 -10.45
CA MET A 1 18.01 -12.28 -9.68
C MET A 1 17.80 -11.75 -8.28
N GLU A 2 16.55 -11.56 -7.86
CA GLU A 2 16.24 -11.27 -6.47
C GLU A 2 16.69 -12.47 -5.62
N ARG A 3 17.42 -12.21 -4.53
CA ARG A 3 17.89 -13.27 -3.62
C ARG A 3 16.67 -13.79 -2.85
N ALA A 4 16.48 -15.10 -2.81
CA ALA A 4 15.45 -15.72 -1.99
C ALA A 4 15.65 -15.36 -0.51
N VAL A 5 14.55 -15.18 0.24
CA VAL A 5 14.60 -14.95 1.69
C VAL A 5 15.30 -16.09 2.38
N VAL A 6 16.18 -15.74 3.31
CA VAL A 6 16.72 -16.71 4.26
C VAL A 6 15.77 -16.74 5.46
N ARG A 7 15.19 -17.92 5.70
CA ARG A 7 14.45 -18.21 6.92
C ARG A 7 15.40 -18.87 7.90
N HIS A 8 15.40 -18.38 9.13
CA HIS A 8 16.19 -18.93 10.21
C HIS A 8 15.22 -19.52 11.23
N ASP A 9 15.09 -20.84 11.23
CA ASP A 9 14.19 -21.57 12.13
C ASP A 9 14.85 -21.82 13.48
N VAL A 10 14.14 -21.46 14.54
CA VAL A 10 14.53 -21.65 15.94
C VAL A 10 13.54 -22.62 16.57
N ASN A 11 14.04 -23.78 16.99
CA ASN A 11 13.24 -24.82 17.64
C ASN A 11 13.85 -25.15 19.01
N ARG A 12 13.04 -25.13 20.06
CA ARG A 12 13.47 -25.38 21.44
C ARG A 12 13.81 -26.85 21.68
N GLY A 13 13.40 -27.75 20.79
CA GLY A 13 13.88 -29.13 20.72
C GLY A 13 13.70 -29.92 22.01
N GLY A 14 12.58 -29.78 22.73
CA GLY A 14 12.07 -30.70 23.78
C GLY A 14 12.96 -31.09 24.99
N GLN A 15 14.27 -30.85 24.98
CA GLN A 15 15.22 -31.27 26.01
C GLN A 15 15.97 -30.07 26.59
N LEU A 16 16.05 -30.01 27.92
CA LEU A 16 16.77 -28.99 28.67
C LEU A 16 18.22 -29.45 28.98
N PRO A 17 19.21 -28.54 28.99
CA PRO A 17 19.11 -27.12 28.65
C PRO A 17 19.18 -26.90 27.13
N VAL A 18 18.28 -26.06 26.63
CA VAL A 18 18.20 -25.68 25.22
C VAL A 18 19.36 -24.73 24.94
N LYS A 19 20.25 -25.11 24.01
CA LYS A 19 21.29 -24.18 23.52
C LYS A 19 20.63 -23.16 22.61
N PRO A 20 20.96 -21.86 22.72
CA PRO A 20 20.43 -20.85 21.81
C PRO A 20 20.87 -21.15 20.38
N THR A 21 19.97 -20.89 19.43
CA THR A 21 20.30 -20.97 18.00
C THR A 21 21.15 -19.75 17.64
N ILE A 22 22.39 -19.96 17.22
CA ILE A 22 23.30 -18.88 16.83
C ILE A 22 23.16 -18.62 15.33
N ILE A 23 22.91 -17.37 14.97
CA ILE A 23 22.68 -16.94 13.59
C ILE A 23 23.70 -15.86 13.24
N THR A 24 24.64 -16.20 12.36
CA THR A 24 25.83 -15.39 12.08
C THR A 24 25.71 -14.47 10.86
N SER A 25 24.58 -14.52 10.14
CA SER A 25 24.40 -13.80 8.87
C SER A 25 22.98 -13.29 8.67
N PHE A 26 22.32 -12.87 9.76
CA PHE A 26 20.95 -12.36 9.70
C PHE A 26 20.92 -10.93 9.15
N ASP A 27 20.20 -10.72 8.04
CA ASP A 27 19.90 -9.38 7.54
C ASP A 27 18.54 -8.90 8.11
N PRO A 28 18.49 -7.94 9.06
CA PRO A 28 17.24 -7.52 9.70
C PRO A 28 16.24 -6.87 8.73
N ASP A 29 16.72 -6.44 7.57
CA ASP A 29 15.92 -5.84 6.51
C ASP A 29 15.37 -6.88 5.51
N LYS A 30 15.83 -8.13 5.51
CA LYS A 30 15.48 -9.12 4.47
C LYS A 30 15.15 -10.52 4.99
N ASP A 31 15.79 -10.94 6.07
CA ASP A 31 15.65 -12.28 6.60
C ASP A 31 14.44 -12.39 7.52
N VAL A 32 14.00 -13.62 7.75
CA VAL A 32 12.87 -13.94 8.61
C VAL A 32 13.33 -14.90 9.68
N LEU A 33 13.17 -14.50 10.94
CA LEU A 33 13.33 -15.39 12.08
C LEU A 33 12.00 -16.11 12.33
N VAL A 34 12.01 -17.43 12.27
CA VAL A 34 10.84 -18.27 12.54
C VAL A 34 11.07 -18.96 13.87
N ILE A 35 10.19 -18.72 14.84
CA ILE A 35 10.21 -19.42 16.12
C ILE A 35 9.05 -20.42 16.08
N ASP A 36 9.39 -21.70 15.95
CA ASP A 36 8.43 -22.79 15.77
C ASP A 36 7.90 -23.28 17.13
N GLU A 37 7.33 -22.35 17.91
CA GLU A 37 6.79 -22.60 19.25
C GLU A 37 5.34 -22.08 19.28
N PRO A 38 4.34 -22.94 19.02
CA PRO A 38 2.95 -22.51 18.79
C PRO A 38 2.27 -21.91 20.02
N GLU A 39 2.81 -22.13 21.21
CA GLU A 39 2.35 -21.52 22.46
C GLU A 39 2.84 -20.08 22.65
N LEU A 40 3.88 -19.68 21.92
CA LEU A 40 4.47 -18.35 22.03
C LEU A 40 3.83 -17.39 21.03
N SER A 41 3.72 -16.15 21.46
CA SER A 41 3.34 -15.03 20.60
C SER A 41 4.41 -13.94 20.68
N ARG A 42 4.27 -12.91 19.84
CA ARG A 42 5.23 -11.80 19.81
C ARG A 42 5.45 -11.17 21.18
N LYS A 43 4.42 -11.04 22.01
CA LYS A 43 4.51 -10.39 23.34
C LYS A 43 5.37 -11.17 24.34
N ASP A 44 5.60 -12.46 24.08
CA ASP A 44 6.33 -13.35 24.97
C ASP A 44 7.84 -13.31 24.68
N LEU A 45 8.26 -12.51 23.68
CA LEU A 45 9.63 -12.39 23.20
C LEU A 45 10.19 -11.01 23.50
N VAL A 46 11.44 -10.97 23.97
CA VAL A 46 12.21 -9.76 24.22
C VAL A 46 13.48 -9.80 23.38
N PHE A 47 13.83 -8.66 22.78
CA PHE A 47 15.08 -8.45 22.07
C PHE A 47 16.00 -7.66 22.98
N GLU A 48 17.13 -8.25 23.35
CA GLU A 48 18.13 -7.68 24.24
C GLU A 48 19.43 -7.50 23.47
N GLN A 49 20.09 -6.35 23.61
CA GLN A 49 21.39 -6.11 23.00
C GLN A 49 22.50 -6.62 23.92
N ASP A 50 23.38 -7.48 23.41
CA ASP A 50 24.57 -7.97 24.11
C ASP A 50 25.82 -7.72 23.26
N GLY A 51 26.56 -6.65 23.57
CA GLY A 51 27.69 -6.21 22.74
C GLY A 51 27.25 -5.78 21.35
N GLN A 52 27.60 -6.55 20.32
CA GLN A 52 27.20 -6.32 18.92
C GLN A 52 26.06 -7.26 18.49
N ASP A 53 25.61 -8.14 19.37
CA ASP A 53 24.63 -9.17 19.07
C ASP A 53 23.25 -8.78 19.58
N THR A 54 22.20 -9.30 18.94
CA THR A 54 20.84 -9.26 19.48
C THR A 54 20.43 -10.64 19.96
N LEU A 55 20.10 -10.74 21.25
CA LEU A 55 19.55 -11.92 21.88
C LEU A 55 18.02 -11.88 21.80
N ILE A 56 17.40 -12.97 21.34
CA ILE A 56 15.95 -13.19 21.42
C ILE A 56 15.67 -14.11 22.59
N ARG A 57 14.93 -13.61 23.57
CA ARG A 57 14.67 -14.26 24.86
C ARG A 57 13.19 -14.37 25.14
N LEU A 58 12.82 -15.29 26.03
CA LEU A 58 11.47 -15.27 26.62
C LEU A 58 11.36 -14.14 27.65
N ALA A 59 10.25 -13.40 27.65
CA ALA A 59 10.04 -12.26 28.52
C ALA A 59 10.14 -12.61 30.03
N ASP A 60 9.58 -13.75 30.42
CA ASP A 60 9.50 -14.19 31.82
C ASP A 60 10.58 -15.22 32.21
N SER A 61 11.68 -15.29 31.45
CA SER A 61 12.73 -16.30 31.68
C SER A 61 14.11 -15.82 31.24
N PHE A 62 15.16 -16.38 31.84
CA PHE A 62 16.53 -16.19 31.36
C PHE A 62 16.86 -17.00 30.09
N MET A 63 15.91 -17.77 29.58
CA MET A 63 16.11 -18.59 28.38
C MET A 63 16.31 -17.73 27.13
N ILE A 64 17.42 -17.96 26.44
CA ILE A 64 17.75 -17.38 25.14
C ILE A 64 17.35 -18.40 24.07
N LEU A 65 16.47 -18.00 23.16
CA LEU A 65 16.04 -18.85 22.04
C LEU A 65 17.03 -18.73 20.87
N ALA A 66 17.47 -17.51 20.57
CA ALA A 66 18.42 -17.25 19.50
C ALA A 66 19.36 -16.07 19.82
N SER A 67 20.55 -16.09 19.20
CA SER A 67 21.47 -14.97 19.13
C SER A 67 21.71 -14.59 17.68
N LEU A 68 21.50 -13.33 17.33
CA LEU A 68 21.84 -12.76 16.03
C LEU A 68 23.22 -12.09 16.17
N GLU A 69 24.28 -12.73 15.68
CA GLU A 69 25.64 -12.21 15.85
C GLU A 69 25.89 -10.98 14.96
N ASN A 70 26.50 -9.95 15.52
CA ASN A 70 26.82 -8.67 14.84
C ASN A 70 25.60 -7.99 14.21
N VAL A 71 24.42 -8.19 14.80
CA VAL A 71 23.16 -7.60 14.37
C VAL A 71 22.58 -6.79 15.51
N ASN A 72 22.28 -5.52 15.24
CA ASN A 72 21.48 -4.65 16.11
C ASN A 72 20.04 -4.62 15.58
N ALA A 73 19.25 -5.63 15.95
CA ALA A 73 17.84 -5.70 15.56
C ALA A 73 16.98 -4.85 16.49
N ILE A 74 16.24 -3.92 15.90
CA ILE A 74 15.32 -3.06 16.66
C ILE A 74 13.98 -3.77 16.79
N ASP A 75 13.58 -4.00 18.04
CA ASP A 75 12.24 -4.43 18.37
C ASP A 75 11.25 -3.28 18.23
N LEU A 76 10.55 -3.25 17.11
CA LEU A 76 9.51 -2.27 16.85
C LEU A 76 8.24 -2.96 16.35
N ASP A 77 7.14 -2.77 17.07
CA ASP A 77 5.81 -2.97 16.50
C ASP A 77 5.47 -1.76 15.60
N PRO A 78 5.30 -1.97 14.29
CA PRO A 78 5.08 -0.88 13.36
C PRO A 78 3.70 -0.20 13.56
N VAL A 79 2.69 -0.88 14.12
CA VAL A 79 1.35 -0.30 14.24
C VAL A 79 1.26 0.79 15.31
N PRO A 80 1.67 0.57 16.58
CA PRO A 80 1.74 1.63 17.58
C PRO A 80 2.69 2.76 17.18
N PHE A 81 3.80 2.44 16.52
CA PHE A 81 4.74 3.42 15.97
C PHE A 81 4.06 4.36 14.98
N LEU A 82 3.39 3.80 13.97
CA LEU A 82 2.69 4.60 12.95
C LEU A 82 1.50 5.36 13.53
N LYS A 83 0.78 4.82 14.54
CA LYS A 83 -0.27 5.58 15.23
C LYS A 83 0.26 6.89 15.85
N LYS A 84 1.48 6.89 16.41
CA LYS A 84 2.12 8.11 16.92
C LYS A 84 2.51 9.06 15.78
N PHE A 85 3.02 8.53 14.66
CA PHE A 85 3.31 9.31 13.47
C PHE A 85 2.07 10.00 12.89
N TYR A 86 0.96 9.28 12.74
CA TYR A 86 -0.30 9.87 12.25
C TYR A 86 -0.90 10.88 13.21
N LYS A 87 -0.74 10.68 14.52
CA LYS A 87 -1.11 11.70 15.51
C LYS A 87 -0.34 13.01 15.27
N ALA A 88 0.98 12.93 15.06
CA ALA A 88 1.80 14.11 14.74
C ALA A 88 1.36 14.80 13.43
N LEU A 89 1.00 14.03 12.40
CA LEU A 89 0.40 14.57 11.17
C LEU A 89 -0.90 15.33 11.45
N GLN A 90 -1.83 14.73 12.21
CA GLN A 90 -3.11 15.34 12.55
C GLN A 90 -2.98 16.61 13.40
N GLU A 91 -1.94 16.68 14.24
CA GLU A 91 -1.58 17.85 15.04
C GLU A 91 -0.82 18.92 14.23
N ASN A 92 -0.52 18.67 12.94
CA ASN A 92 0.32 19.50 12.08
C ASN A 92 1.72 19.76 12.68
N ASN A 93 2.23 18.84 13.49
CA ASN A 93 3.55 18.94 14.13
C ASN A 93 4.63 18.41 13.18
N ILE A 94 5.02 19.23 12.20
CA ILE A 94 5.96 18.81 11.14
C ILE A 94 7.33 18.41 11.70
N GLU A 95 7.83 19.07 12.74
CA GLU A 95 9.10 18.70 13.37
C GLU A 95 9.03 17.26 13.94
N GLN A 96 7.93 16.94 14.64
CA GLN A 96 7.72 15.60 15.16
C GLN A 96 7.52 14.59 14.03
N VAL A 97 6.80 14.93 12.96
CA VAL A 97 6.65 14.09 11.76
C VAL A 97 8.03 13.73 11.19
N LEU A 98 8.90 14.72 11.01
CA LEU A 98 10.26 14.52 10.47
C LEU A 98 11.13 13.64 11.39
N SER A 99 10.89 13.63 12.70
CA SER A 99 11.61 12.78 13.65
C SER A 99 11.36 11.27 13.45
N PHE A 100 10.21 10.90 12.87
CA PHE A 100 9.88 9.51 12.54
C PHE A 100 10.55 9.02 11.26
N LEU A 101 11.11 9.92 10.45
CA LEU A 101 11.64 9.59 9.12
C LEU A 101 13.13 9.29 9.20
N ALA A 102 13.58 8.37 8.34
CA ALA A 102 15.00 8.19 8.07
C ALA A 102 15.58 9.46 7.41
N ASP A 103 16.88 9.68 7.55
CA ASP A 103 17.52 10.86 6.95
C ASP A 103 17.45 10.84 5.42
N ASP A 104 17.45 9.66 4.83
CA ASP A 104 17.36 9.35 3.40
C ASP A 104 15.96 8.89 2.96
N VAL A 105 14.92 9.22 3.72
CA VAL A 105 13.53 8.83 3.42
C VAL A 105 13.14 9.16 1.97
N LEU A 106 12.46 8.23 1.29
CA LEU A 106 11.81 8.49 0.02
C LEU A 106 10.29 8.65 0.22
N TRP A 107 9.77 9.85 -0.03
CA TRP A 107 8.36 10.17 0.13
C TRP A 107 7.71 10.47 -1.23
N GLU A 108 6.78 9.64 -1.64
CA GLU A 108 6.23 9.62 -2.99
C GLU A 108 4.73 9.89 -3.01
N MET A 109 4.33 10.82 -3.88
CA MET A 109 2.96 11.28 -4.04
C MET A 109 2.61 11.19 -5.53
N GLY A 110 1.83 10.17 -5.92
CA GLY A 110 1.41 10.00 -7.30
C GLY A 110 0.50 11.15 -7.76
N GLY A 111 0.70 11.63 -9.00
CA GLY A 111 -0.13 12.66 -9.60
C GLY A 111 0.61 13.64 -10.52
N PRO A 112 -0.12 14.50 -11.24
CA PRO A 112 0.46 15.55 -12.08
C PRO A 112 1.00 16.71 -11.23
N GLN A 113 2.32 16.85 -11.14
CA GLN A 113 2.95 17.87 -10.28
C GLN A 113 2.61 19.30 -10.68
N ASP A 114 2.29 19.54 -11.95
CA ASP A 114 1.90 20.87 -12.44
C ASP A 114 0.47 21.27 -12.06
N LEU A 115 -0.39 20.31 -11.69
CA LEU A 115 -1.74 20.56 -11.18
C LEU A 115 -1.84 20.37 -9.67
N ILE A 116 -1.04 19.46 -9.10
CA ILE A 116 -0.93 19.19 -7.67
C ILE A 116 0.54 19.44 -7.27
N PRO A 117 0.91 20.65 -6.83
CA PRO A 117 2.31 21.06 -6.65
C PRO A 117 3.15 20.18 -5.72
N TRP A 118 2.52 19.47 -4.79
CA TRP A 118 3.16 18.56 -3.84
C TRP A 118 3.18 17.10 -4.30
N SER A 119 2.71 16.78 -5.52
CA SER A 119 2.96 15.47 -6.14
C SER A 119 4.43 15.36 -6.55
N GLY A 120 4.94 14.13 -6.65
CA GLY A 120 6.34 13.87 -6.99
C GLY A 120 7.06 12.97 -5.96
N ALA A 121 8.37 12.87 -6.14
CA ALA A 121 9.30 12.26 -5.19
C ALA A 121 9.98 13.34 -4.35
N TRP A 122 9.98 13.13 -3.04
CA TRP A 122 10.58 14.02 -2.05
C TRP A 122 11.62 13.23 -1.26
N GLU A 123 12.89 13.54 -1.51
CA GLU A 123 14.03 12.80 -0.96
C GLU A 123 14.58 13.47 0.31
N GLY A 124 14.77 12.66 1.34
CA GLY A 124 15.25 13.05 2.66
C GLY A 124 14.30 14.00 3.41
N LYS A 125 14.66 14.31 4.65
CA LYS A 125 13.86 15.21 5.52
C LYS A 125 13.66 16.60 4.93
N ALA A 126 14.64 17.10 4.17
CA ALA A 126 14.54 18.38 3.48
C ALA A 126 13.49 18.35 2.36
N GLY A 127 13.47 17.29 1.53
CA GLY A 127 12.44 17.09 0.51
C GLY A 127 11.04 16.99 1.13
N VAL A 128 10.89 16.22 2.21
CA VAL A 128 9.60 16.09 2.91
C VAL A 128 9.15 17.41 3.53
N SER A 129 10.07 18.23 4.02
CA SER A 129 9.76 19.60 4.49
C SER A 129 9.24 20.48 3.35
N GLN A 130 9.82 20.36 2.15
CA GLN A 130 9.36 21.07 0.97
C GLN A 130 7.96 20.60 0.52
N PHE A 131 7.70 19.29 0.58
CA PHE A 131 6.37 18.71 0.36
C PHE A 131 5.31 19.38 1.24
N PHE A 132 5.52 19.43 2.57
CA PHE A 132 4.55 20.04 3.49
C PHE A 132 4.39 21.54 3.25
N ARG A 133 5.44 22.24 2.84
CA ARG A 133 5.35 23.65 2.46
C ARG A 133 4.41 23.85 1.26
N LEU A 134 4.62 23.09 0.18
CA LEU A 134 3.80 23.17 -1.04
C LEU A 134 2.34 22.75 -0.78
N GLN A 135 2.14 21.73 0.04
CA GLN A 135 0.80 21.31 0.47
C GLN A 135 0.08 22.44 1.22
N LYS A 136 0.77 23.13 2.14
CA LYS A 136 0.22 24.26 2.90
C LYS A 136 -0.05 25.49 2.03
N GLU A 137 0.67 25.65 0.93
CA GLU A 137 0.44 26.72 -0.05
C GLU A 137 -0.85 26.48 -0.84
N GLY A 138 -1.16 25.24 -1.23
CA GLY A 138 -2.38 24.93 -1.99
C GLY A 138 -3.62 24.61 -1.15
N LEU A 139 -3.45 24.12 0.08
CA LEU A 139 -4.54 23.66 0.94
C LEU A 139 -4.82 24.60 2.12
N ALA A 140 -6.10 24.81 2.42
CA ALA A 140 -6.53 25.36 3.70
C ALA A 140 -6.28 24.35 4.82
N PHE A 141 -6.68 23.09 4.59
CA PHE A 141 -6.35 21.95 5.45
C PHE A 141 -6.48 20.63 4.68
N GLU A 142 -5.85 19.58 5.20
CA GLU A 142 -6.14 18.19 4.87
C GLU A 142 -6.17 17.38 6.16
N LYS A 143 -7.10 16.43 6.24
CA LYS A 143 -7.26 15.48 7.34
C LYS A 143 -7.14 14.08 6.77
N LEU A 144 -6.25 13.31 7.37
CA LEU A 144 -6.12 11.87 7.13
C LEU A 144 -6.61 11.14 8.37
N ASN A 145 -7.58 10.25 8.20
CA ASN A 145 -8.16 9.45 9.26
C ASN A 145 -7.83 7.98 9.03
N PRO A 146 -6.76 7.44 9.66
CA PRO A 146 -6.44 6.01 9.59
C PRO A 146 -7.58 5.15 10.12
N THR A 147 -8.08 4.26 9.28
CA THR A 147 -9.15 3.31 9.61
C THR A 147 -8.62 1.89 9.79
N ARG A 148 -7.48 1.57 9.16
CA ARG A 148 -6.87 0.24 9.24
C ARG A 148 -5.36 0.30 9.03
N PHE A 149 -4.64 -0.56 9.73
CA PHE A 149 -3.23 -0.84 9.52
C PHE A 149 -3.13 -2.33 9.15
N ILE A 150 -2.48 -2.64 8.03
CA ILE A 150 -2.19 -4.01 7.58
C ILE A 150 -0.67 -4.13 7.63
N ALA A 151 -0.15 -4.77 8.66
CA ALA A 151 1.29 -4.83 8.91
C ALA A 151 1.84 -6.24 8.73
N GLN A 152 2.94 -6.35 7.99
CA GLN A 152 3.69 -7.59 7.84
C GLN A 152 5.19 -7.29 7.83
N GLY A 153 5.89 -7.79 8.85
CA GLY A 153 7.29 -7.44 9.10
C GLY A 153 7.46 -5.93 9.25
N ASN A 154 8.31 -5.35 8.40
CA ASN A 154 8.61 -3.92 8.40
C ASN A 154 7.80 -3.10 7.39
N THR A 155 6.81 -3.72 6.73
CA THR A 155 5.99 -3.10 5.70
C THR A 155 4.56 -2.97 6.19
N VAL A 156 3.96 -1.79 5.97
CA VAL A 156 2.59 -1.50 6.40
C VAL A 156 1.81 -0.80 5.30
N ALA A 157 0.62 -1.28 5.01
CA ALA A 157 -0.39 -0.54 4.26
C ALA A 157 -1.36 0.10 5.25
N VAL A 158 -1.43 1.42 5.25
CA VAL A 158 -2.33 2.19 6.11
C VAL A 158 -3.48 2.72 5.28
N VAL A 159 -4.68 2.21 5.54
CA VAL A 159 -5.92 2.61 4.86
C VAL A 159 -6.54 3.76 5.63
N MET A 160 -6.94 4.81 4.91
CA MET A 160 -7.46 6.06 5.47
C MET A 160 -8.62 6.59 4.65
N GLU A 161 -9.48 7.34 5.32
CA GLU A 161 -10.32 8.34 4.66
C GLU A 161 -9.60 9.69 4.70
N GLY A 162 -9.50 10.33 3.53
CA GLY A 162 -8.94 11.67 3.38
C GLY A 162 -10.02 12.70 3.07
N SER A 163 -9.93 13.88 3.70
CA SER A 163 -10.73 15.04 3.32
C SER A 163 -9.94 16.32 3.46
N GLY A 164 -10.23 17.32 2.65
CA GLY A 164 -9.51 18.59 2.68
C GLY A 164 -10.28 19.69 1.99
N GLU A 165 -9.71 20.88 2.08
CA GLU A 165 -10.20 22.09 1.44
C GLU A 165 -9.02 22.87 0.87
N THR A 166 -9.15 23.35 -0.36
CA THR A 166 -8.14 24.18 -1.01
C THR A 166 -8.13 25.60 -0.43
N LYS A 167 -7.07 26.37 -0.68
CA LYS A 167 -7.04 27.80 -0.30
C LYS A 167 -8.17 28.62 -0.93
N SER A 168 -8.73 28.17 -2.05
CA SER A 168 -9.87 28.81 -2.71
C SER A 168 -11.23 28.38 -2.13
N GLY A 169 -11.27 27.53 -1.10
CA GLY A 169 -12.49 27.13 -0.42
C GLY A 169 -13.23 25.94 -1.05
N HIS A 170 -12.59 25.19 -1.95
CA HIS A 170 -13.19 24.00 -2.57
C HIS A 170 -12.80 22.74 -1.82
N ALA A 171 -13.79 21.96 -1.43
CA ALA A 171 -13.59 20.72 -0.68
C ALA A 171 -13.30 19.53 -1.61
N PHE A 172 -12.56 18.55 -1.09
CA PHE A 172 -12.35 17.25 -1.70
C PHE A 172 -12.30 16.14 -0.64
N SER A 173 -12.57 14.91 -1.05
CA SER A 173 -12.46 13.73 -0.18
C SER A 173 -12.24 12.45 -0.99
N GLY A 174 -11.70 11.42 -0.35
CA GLY A 174 -11.56 10.10 -0.97
C GLY A 174 -10.72 9.14 -0.13
N GLY A 175 -10.68 7.88 -0.54
CA GLY A 175 -9.87 6.86 0.11
C GLY A 175 -8.38 7.01 -0.20
N VAL A 176 -7.53 6.83 0.80
CA VAL A 176 -6.07 6.93 0.70
C VAL A 176 -5.44 5.67 1.28
N VAL A 177 -4.42 5.15 0.60
CA VAL A 177 -3.51 4.14 1.16
C VAL A 177 -2.10 4.70 1.16
N HIS A 178 -1.45 4.66 2.32
CA HIS A 178 0.00 4.81 2.40
C HIS A 178 0.64 3.42 2.47
N TRP A 179 1.53 3.12 1.53
CA TRP A 179 2.42 1.96 1.59
C TRP A 179 3.74 2.41 2.21
N ILE A 180 4.07 1.87 3.39
CA ILE A 180 5.17 2.34 4.23
C ILE A 180 6.18 1.23 4.45
N ILE A 181 7.47 1.55 4.35
CA ILE A 181 8.59 0.68 4.74
C ILE A 181 9.33 1.32 5.91
N ILE A 182 9.45 0.58 7.00
CA ILE A 182 10.18 0.98 8.20
C ILE A 182 11.52 0.25 8.22
N LYS A 183 12.59 0.96 8.56
CA LYS A 183 13.94 0.41 8.72
C LYS A 183 14.61 1.11 9.88
N ASN A 184 15.34 0.37 10.69
CA ASN A 184 16.08 0.92 11.83
C ASN A 184 15.21 1.85 12.71
N GLY A 185 13.95 1.45 12.94
CA GLY A 185 13.01 2.21 13.77
C GLY A 185 12.46 3.51 13.14
N GLN A 186 12.70 3.73 11.84
CA GLN A 186 12.31 4.95 11.13
C GLN A 186 11.61 4.64 9.80
N ILE A 187 10.76 5.54 9.33
CA ILE A 187 10.12 5.43 8.01
C ILE A 187 11.18 5.74 6.95
N SER A 188 11.53 4.71 6.18
CA SER A 188 12.48 4.82 5.06
C SER A 188 11.80 5.10 3.72
N GLN A 189 10.55 4.67 3.56
CA GLN A 189 9.76 4.94 2.37
C GLN A 189 8.29 5.12 2.73
N LEU A 190 7.63 6.08 2.07
CA LEU A 190 6.19 6.25 2.07
C LEU A 190 5.71 6.52 0.65
N GLN A 191 4.74 5.76 0.19
CA GLN A 191 4.09 5.96 -1.10
C GLN A 191 2.60 6.16 -0.91
N CYS A 192 2.05 7.22 -1.49
CA CYS A 192 0.64 7.53 -1.41
C CYS A 192 -0.12 7.05 -2.66
N TYR A 193 -1.18 6.28 -2.44
CA TYR A 193 -2.10 5.79 -3.46
C TYR A 193 -3.50 6.32 -3.13
N ARG A 194 -4.05 7.16 -4.01
CA ARG A 194 -5.33 7.86 -3.79
C ARG A 194 -5.94 8.36 -5.09
N ASP A 195 -7.25 8.59 -5.04
CA ASP A 195 -7.99 9.34 -6.07
C ASP A 195 -7.49 10.79 -6.12
N THR A 196 -6.76 11.14 -7.18
CA THR A 196 -6.16 12.46 -7.36
C THR A 196 -7.09 13.44 -8.07
N PHE A 197 -8.05 12.93 -8.85
CA PHE A 197 -8.95 13.77 -9.65
C PHE A 197 -9.81 14.73 -8.81
N PRO A 198 -10.44 14.33 -7.67
CA PRO A 198 -11.16 15.26 -6.80
C PRO A 198 -10.29 16.41 -6.27
N ILE A 199 -8.99 16.19 -6.07
CA ILE A 199 -8.05 17.22 -5.63
C ILE A 199 -7.83 18.23 -6.76
N ILE A 200 -7.64 17.75 -7.99
CA ILE A 200 -7.48 18.61 -9.17
C ILE A 200 -8.73 19.45 -9.36
N GLU A 201 -9.92 18.83 -9.35
CA GLU A 201 -11.18 19.54 -9.49
C GLU A 201 -11.32 20.65 -8.45
N ALA A 202 -11.01 20.37 -7.18
CA ALA A 202 -11.03 21.38 -6.13
C ALA A 202 -9.97 22.49 -6.35
N LEU A 203 -8.75 22.15 -6.78
CA LEU A 203 -7.70 23.13 -7.06
C LEU A 203 -8.01 24.02 -8.26
N GLN A 204 -8.79 23.51 -9.23
CA GLN A 204 -9.27 24.28 -10.38
C GLN A 204 -10.50 25.14 -10.10
N GLY A 205 -11.05 25.08 -8.88
CA GLY A 205 -12.22 25.87 -8.47
C GLY A 205 -13.56 25.20 -8.74
N GLY A 206 -13.59 23.87 -8.81
CA GLY A 206 -14.78 23.09 -9.15
C GLY A 206 -15.06 23.06 -10.65
N ARG A 207 -16.17 22.41 -11.02
CA ARG A 207 -16.60 22.31 -12.42
C ARG A 207 -17.48 23.50 -12.84
N PRO A 208 -17.41 23.93 -14.12
CA PRO A 208 -16.52 23.42 -15.16
C PRO A 208 -15.10 23.96 -15.01
N PHE A 209 -14.11 23.19 -15.47
CA PHE A 209 -12.72 23.64 -15.54
C PHE A 209 -12.02 23.13 -16.80
N THR A 210 -10.93 23.79 -17.18
CA THR A 210 -10.10 23.41 -18.33
C THR A 210 -8.64 23.28 -17.90
N VAL A 211 -8.04 22.13 -18.23
CA VAL A 211 -6.61 21.93 -18.10
C VAL A 211 -5.96 22.21 -19.45
N ASN A 212 -5.02 23.15 -19.47
CA ASN A 212 -4.31 23.54 -20.69
C ASN A 212 -3.27 22.50 -21.11
N ALA A 213 -2.84 22.56 -22.36
CA ALA A 213 -1.69 21.79 -22.85
C ALA A 213 -0.46 22.04 -21.97
N SER A 214 0.27 20.98 -21.62
CA SER A 214 1.54 21.15 -20.90
C SER A 214 2.62 21.66 -21.84
N ILE A 215 3.27 22.76 -21.46
CA ILE A 215 4.41 23.34 -22.18
C ILE A 215 5.69 22.49 -22.05
N ASN A 216 5.77 21.64 -21.02
CA ASN A 216 6.95 20.83 -20.67
C ASN A 216 6.73 19.31 -20.87
N GLY A 217 5.59 18.89 -21.42
CA GLY A 217 5.16 17.48 -21.44
C GLY A 217 4.47 17.03 -20.15
N THR A 218 3.94 15.80 -20.12
CA THR A 218 3.20 15.26 -18.96
C THR A 218 4.12 15.05 -17.75
N ALA A 219 3.90 15.84 -16.69
CA ALA A 219 4.61 15.77 -15.41
C ALA A 219 3.88 14.86 -14.39
N HIS A 220 3.32 13.74 -14.85
CA HIS A 220 2.72 12.75 -13.95
C HIS A 220 3.84 11.99 -13.27
N TYR A 221 3.85 12.04 -11.94
CA TYR A 221 4.67 11.17 -11.14
C TYR A 221 3.91 9.90 -10.83
N THR A 222 4.47 8.75 -11.20
CA THR A 222 4.00 7.43 -10.79
C THR A 222 4.91 6.91 -9.69
N ASN A 223 4.33 6.42 -8.61
CA ASN A 223 5.10 5.80 -7.52
C ASN A 223 6.01 4.71 -8.09
N LYS A 224 7.28 4.72 -7.69
CA LYS A 224 8.26 3.72 -8.14
C LYS A 224 7.83 2.33 -7.68
N SER A 225 8.13 1.31 -8.47
CA SER A 225 7.90 -0.08 -8.08
C SER A 225 8.55 -0.37 -6.73
N VAL A 226 7.77 -0.91 -5.79
CA VAL A 226 8.29 -1.37 -4.52
C VAL A 226 9.04 -2.67 -4.75
N THR A 227 10.35 -2.65 -4.54
CA THR A 227 11.16 -3.87 -4.50
C THR A 227 11.24 -4.37 -3.06
N SER A 228 11.04 -5.67 -2.84
CA SER A 228 11.37 -6.29 -1.57
C SER A 228 11.98 -7.66 -1.82
N PRO A 229 13.16 -7.94 -1.26
CA PRO A 229 13.72 -9.29 -1.28
C PRO A 229 12.95 -10.24 -0.34
N ARG A 230 11.94 -9.77 0.41
CA ARG A 230 11.15 -10.60 1.34
C ARG A 230 10.01 -11.35 0.65
N THR A 231 10.09 -12.69 0.59
CA THR A 231 9.02 -13.60 0.13
C THR A 231 7.79 -13.57 1.03
N THR A 232 7.93 -13.27 2.34
CA THR A 232 6.77 -13.13 3.23
C THR A 232 5.83 -12.03 2.80
N ASP A 233 6.33 -11.03 2.08
CA ASP A 233 5.54 -9.90 1.60
C ASP A 233 5.06 -10.13 0.16
N SER A 234 5.26 -11.36 -0.35
CA SER A 234 5.03 -11.77 -1.74
C SER A 234 4.32 -13.14 -1.83
N ILE A 235 3.60 -13.59 -0.79
CA ILE A 235 3.03 -14.96 -0.71
C ILE A 235 2.07 -15.28 -1.89
N VAL A 236 1.54 -14.29 -2.61
CA VAL A 236 0.75 -14.53 -3.83
C VAL A 236 1.57 -15.15 -4.96
N PHE A 237 2.87 -14.89 -5.03
CA PHE A 237 3.74 -15.25 -6.16
C PHE A 237 4.69 -16.40 -5.87
N ASP A 238 4.87 -16.77 -4.60
CA ASP A 238 5.69 -17.90 -4.22
C ASP A 238 4.85 -19.19 -4.23
N GLU A 239 4.88 -19.89 -5.36
CA GLU A 239 4.18 -21.17 -5.53
C GLU A 239 4.65 -22.23 -4.52
N THR A 240 5.89 -22.13 -4.02
CA THR A 240 6.46 -23.14 -3.13
C THR A 240 5.86 -23.14 -1.72
N VAL A 241 5.24 -22.02 -1.32
CA VAL A 241 4.61 -21.86 0.01
C VAL A 241 3.09 -21.69 -0.07
N PHE A 242 2.51 -21.67 -1.27
CA PHE A 242 1.09 -21.38 -1.48
C PHE A 242 0.14 -22.42 -0.85
N ASP A 243 0.52 -23.70 -0.83
CA ASP A 243 -0.29 -24.76 -0.23
C ASP A 243 -0.58 -24.47 1.26
N THR A 244 0.37 -23.82 1.94
CA THR A 244 0.28 -23.41 3.34
C THR A 244 -0.26 -21.99 3.53
N ALA A 245 -0.56 -21.26 2.45
CA ALA A 245 -1.00 -19.88 2.55
C ALA A 245 -2.35 -19.76 3.29
N PRO A 246 -2.56 -18.67 4.06
CA PRO A 246 -3.82 -18.42 4.75
C PRO A 246 -5.01 -18.28 3.81
N ALA A 247 -6.22 -18.54 4.34
CA ALA A 247 -7.47 -18.47 3.58
C ALA A 247 -7.65 -17.11 2.89
N THR A 248 -7.28 -16.01 3.53
CA THR A 248 -7.33 -14.64 2.97
C THR A 248 -6.53 -14.52 1.67
N VAL A 249 -5.30 -15.06 1.66
CA VAL A 249 -4.42 -15.07 0.49
C VAL A 249 -5.00 -15.92 -0.64
N LYS A 250 -5.48 -17.12 -0.31
CA LYS A 250 -6.10 -18.03 -1.28
C LYS A 250 -7.34 -17.40 -1.91
N SER A 251 -8.18 -16.73 -1.10
CA SER A 251 -9.41 -16.08 -1.55
C SER A 251 -9.13 -14.87 -2.45
N ALA A 252 -8.17 -14.02 -2.08
CA ALA A 252 -7.75 -12.88 -2.89
C ALA A 252 -7.18 -13.33 -4.25
N ARG A 253 -6.37 -14.41 -4.29
CA ARG A 253 -5.85 -14.98 -5.55
C ARG A 253 -6.99 -15.58 -6.40
N ALA A 254 -7.89 -16.34 -5.78
CA ALA A 254 -9.04 -16.93 -6.47
C ALA A 254 -9.96 -15.87 -7.10
N MET A 255 -10.13 -14.72 -6.44
CA MET A 255 -10.83 -13.56 -6.97
C MET A 255 -10.20 -13.04 -8.27
N TYR A 256 -8.88 -12.81 -8.31
CA TYR A 256 -8.21 -12.38 -9.54
C TYR A 256 -8.37 -13.40 -10.67
N ALA A 257 -8.24 -14.69 -10.37
CA ALA A 257 -8.46 -15.76 -11.36
C ALA A 257 -9.90 -15.75 -11.90
N ALA A 258 -10.90 -15.56 -11.03
CA ALA A 258 -12.30 -15.45 -11.44
C ALA A 258 -12.56 -14.22 -12.33
N LEU A 259 -11.95 -13.08 -12.02
CA LEU A 259 -12.08 -11.84 -12.81
C LEU A 259 -11.41 -11.94 -14.18
N GLN A 260 -10.26 -12.64 -14.31
CA GLN A 260 -9.61 -12.86 -15.61
C GLN A 260 -10.49 -13.68 -16.57
N GLY A 261 -11.21 -14.68 -16.05
CA GLY A 261 -12.11 -15.50 -16.86
C GLY A 261 -13.45 -14.83 -17.19
N LEU A 262 -13.88 -13.84 -16.40
CA LEU A 262 -15.19 -13.17 -16.46
C LEU A 262 -16.40 -14.15 -16.48
N LYS A 263 -16.22 -15.38 -16.03
CA LYS A 263 -17.28 -16.39 -15.96
C LYS A 263 -18.14 -16.10 -14.73
N SER A 264 -19.43 -15.88 -14.94
CA SER A 264 -20.36 -15.51 -13.86
C SER A 264 -20.41 -16.54 -12.74
N GLU A 265 -20.19 -17.83 -13.04
CA GLU A 265 -20.13 -18.89 -12.03
C GLU A 265 -18.91 -18.76 -11.10
N ASP A 266 -17.74 -18.45 -11.65
CA ASP A 266 -16.50 -18.34 -10.88
C ASP A 266 -16.52 -17.09 -10.01
N VAL A 267 -17.07 -16.00 -10.54
CA VAL A 267 -17.25 -14.76 -9.78
C VAL A 267 -18.28 -14.95 -8.66
N ARG A 268 -19.39 -15.67 -8.89
CA ARG A 268 -20.33 -15.98 -7.79
C ARG A 268 -19.74 -16.89 -6.71
N LYS A 269 -18.76 -17.73 -7.05
CA LYS A 269 -18.05 -18.57 -6.07
C LYS A 269 -17.07 -17.76 -5.23
N ALA A 270 -16.30 -16.88 -5.87
CA ALA A 270 -15.24 -16.11 -5.21
C ALA A 270 -15.76 -14.92 -4.37
N PHE A 271 -16.95 -14.39 -4.68
CA PHE A 271 -17.45 -13.16 -4.07
C PHE A 271 -18.67 -13.42 -3.17
N ALA A 272 -18.76 -12.64 -2.08
CA ALA A 272 -19.93 -12.62 -1.21
C ALA A 272 -21.14 -12.03 -1.96
N PRO A 273 -22.38 -12.46 -1.66
CA PRO A 273 -23.58 -11.95 -2.35
C PRO A 273 -23.75 -10.43 -2.28
N ASN A 274 -23.28 -9.80 -1.19
CA ASN A 274 -23.34 -8.37 -0.90
C ASN A 274 -21.97 -7.69 -1.02
N VAL A 275 -21.04 -8.25 -1.81
CA VAL A 275 -19.70 -7.67 -1.99
C VAL A 275 -19.79 -6.19 -2.38
N VAL A 276 -18.96 -5.35 -1.77
CA VAL A 276 -18.80 -3.93 -2.15
C VAL A 276 -17.55 -3.80 -3.02
N TRP A 277 -17.75 -3.46 -4.29
CA TRP A 277 -16.70 -3.18 -5.26
C TRP A 277 -16.59 -1.67 -5.45
N HIS A 278 -15.51 -1.06 -4.98
CA HIS A 278 -15.31 0.39 -5.05
C HIS A 278 -14.04 0.71 -5.84
N MET A 279 -14.23 1.20 -7.06
CA MET A 279 -13.17 1.73 -7.90
C MET A 279 -13.17 3.24 -7.79
N PHE A 280 -12.17 3.85 -7.17
CA PHE A 280 -12.15 5.30 -7.02
C PHE A 280 -12.01 5.99 -8.40
N GLY A 281 -12.62 7.16 -8.56
CA GLY A 281 -12.61 7.95 -9.79
C GLY A 281 -13.98 8.52 -10.21
N PRO A 282 -13.99 9.53 -11.11
CA PRO A 282 -15.21 10.23 -11.53
C PRO A 282 -16.09 9.40 -12.47
N ARG A 283 -17.21 8.87 -11.97
CA ARG A 283 -18.07 7.92 -12.69
C ARG A 283 -18.70 8.50 -13.98
N ASP A 284 -18.87 9.80 -14.01
CA ASP A 284 -19.39 10.53 -15.17
C ASP A 284 -18.38 10.58 -16.34
N ILE A 285 -17.08 10.40 -16.06
CA ILE A 285 -16.01 10.33 -17.06
C ILE A 285 -15.57 8.88 -17.28
N ILE A 286 -15.43 8.13 -16.19
CA ILE A 286 -14.94 6.76 -16.14
C ILE A 286 -16.09 5.84 -15.72
N ALA A 287 -16.83 5.30 -16.69
CA ALA A 287 -18.08 4.57 -16.41
C ALA A 287 -17.96 3.38 -15.44
N TRP A 288 -16.80 2.72 -15.42
CA TRP A 288 -16.52 1.59 -14.54
C TRP A 288 -16.24 1.99 -13.09
N SER A 289 -15.97 3.27 -12.81
CA SER A 289 -15.65 3.76 -11.47
C SER A 289 -16.90 3.91 -10.57
N GLY A 290 -16.65 4.20 -9.30
CA GLY A 290 -17.62 4.31 -8.23
C GLY A 290 -17.96 2.97 -7.58
N GLU A 291 -18.83 3.03 -6.58
CA GLU A 291 -19.28 1.87 -5.83
C GLU A 291 -20.26 1.00 -6.63
N ARG A 292 -20.15 -0.32 -6.46
CA ARG A 292 -21.07 -1.35 -6.96
C ARG A 292 -21.31 -2.37 -5.86
N ILE A 293 -22.54 -2.87 -5.76
CA ILE A 293 -22.92 -3.86 -4.74
C ILE A 293 -23.35 -5.16 -5.43
N GLY A 294 -22.77 -6.26 -4.96
CA GLY A 294 -23.05 -7.61 -5.40
C GLY A 294 -22.18 -8.08 -6.57
N PRO A 295 -22.04 -9.40 -6.74
CA PRO A 295 -21.08 -9.99 -7.66
C PRO A 295 -21.38 -9.68 -9.13
N ILE A 296 -22.65 -9.50 -9.52
CA ILE A 296 -23.03 -9.18 -10.90
C ILE A 296 -22.54 -7.78 -11.28
N ALA A 297 -22.76 -6.78 -10.41
CA ALA A 297 -22.36 -5.41 -10.66
C ALA A 297 -20.81 -5.26 -10.69
N ALA A 298 -20.09 -6.07 -9.90
CA ALA A 298 -18.64 -6.16 -9.98
C ALA A 298 -18.17 -6.70 -11.34
N VAL A 299 -18.82 -7.75 -11.88
CA VAL A 299 -18.52 -8.27 -13.23
C VAL A 299 -18.78 -7.24 -14.31
N GLU A 300 -19.88 -6.48 -14.21
CA GLU A 300 -20.19 -5.42 -15.15
C GLU A 300 -19.13 -4.32 -15.15
N SER A 301 -18.67 -3.89 -13.97
CA SER A 301 -17.54 -2.96 -13.84
C SER A 301 -16.26 -3.54 -14.46
N ALA A 302 -15.92 -4.80 -14.18
CA ALA A 302 -14.76 -5.47 -14.76
C ALA A 302 -14.82 -5.58 -16.30
N LYS A 303 -16.00 -5.85 -16.87
CA LYS A 303 -16.23 -5.84 -18.31
C LYS A 303 -16.00 -4.46 -18.90
N GLN A 304 -16.54 -3.41 -18.27
CA GLN A 304 -16.35 -2.02 -18.72
C GLN A 304 -14.87 -1.61 -18.69
N ILE A 305 -14.10 -2.03 -17.69
CA ILE A 305 -12.63 -1.83 -17.66
C ILE A 305 -12.01 -2.45 -18.91
N ILE A 306 -12.31 -3.72 -19.19
CA ILE A 306 -11.75 -4.43 -20.34
C ILE A 306 -12.24 -3.85 -21.67
N GLU A 307 -13.46 -3.33 -21.76
CA GLU A 307 -13.98 -2.68 -22.97
C GLU A 307 -13.32 -1.32 -23.25
N THR A 308 -12.94 -0.59 -22.19
CA THR A 308 -12.44 0.80 -22.30
C THR A 308 -10.92 0.92 -22.17
N MET A 309 -10.24 -0.07 -21.60
CA MET A 309 -8.80 -0.03 -21.33
C MET A 309 -8.10 -1.23 -21.97
N ARG A 310 -6.85 -1.01 -22.39
CA ARG A 310 -5.90 -2.09 -22.71
C ARG A 310 -4.70 -1.91 -21.81
N PHE A 311 -4.52 -2.81 -20.85
CA PHE A 311 -3.31 -2.86 -20.04
C PHE A 311 -2.14 -3.42 -20.83
N ASP A 312 -0.98 -2.81 -20.68
CA ASP A 312 0.28 -3.35 -21.22
C ASP A 312 0.70 -4.57 -20.39
N HIS A 313 0.46 -4.52 -19.08
CA HIS A 313 0.46 -5.67 -18.19
C HIS A 313 -0.43 -5.44 -16.96
N PHE A 314 -0.76 -6.53 -16.28
CA PHE A 314 -1.31 -6.52 -14.93
C PHE A 314 -0.35 -7.31 -14.05
N LYS A 315 0.54 -6.60 -13.35
CA LYS A 315 1.60 -7.23 -12.56
C LYS A 315 1.36 -6.88 -11.11
N ALA A 316 0.76 -7.82 -10.38
CA ALA A 316 0.73 -7.69 -8.93
C ALA A 316 2.19 -7.75 -8.42
N VAL A 317 2.63 -6.67 -7.78
CA VAL A 317 4.03 -6.42 -7.37
C VAL A 317 4.26 -6.95 -5.97
N ARG A 318 3.30 -6.74 -5.07
CA ARG A 318 3.44 -7.09 -3.66
C ARG A 318 2.09 -7.35 -3.03
N MET A 319 2.05 -8.21 -2.01
CA MET A 319 0.86 -8.36 -1.18
C MET A 319 1.26 -8.60 0.27
N ILE A 320 0.71 -7.76 1.14
CA ILE A 320 0.71 -8.01 2.59
C ILE A 320 -0.72 -8.29 3.05
N TYR A 321 -0.86 -9.03 4.14
CA TYR A 321 -2.17 -9.34 4.70
C TYR A 321 -2.12 -9.38 6.22
N GLN A 322 -3.28 -9.15 6.82
CA GLN A 322 -3.50 -9.28 8.25
C GLN A 322 -4.94 -9.71 8.47
N ASP A 323 -5.11 -10.77 9.25
CA ASP A 323 -6.41 -11.40 9.50
C ASP A 323 -7.15 -11.71 8.18
N ASN A 324 -8.31 -11.07 7.99
CA ASN A 324 -9.18 -11.25 6.83
C ASN A 324 -8.99 -10.18 5.74
N VAL A 325 -7.92 -9.37 5.79
CA VAL A 325 -7.66 -8.29 4.83
C VAL A 325 -6.34 -8.48 4.13
N ALA A 326 -6.32 -8.30 2.81
CA ALA A 326 -5.12 -8.24 2.00
C ALA A 326 -4.98 -6.87 1.32
N ALA A 327 -3.78 -6.30 1.34
CA ALA A 327 -3.40 -5.15 0.53
C ALA A 327 -2.50 -5.63 -0.61
N VAL A 328 -2.94 -5.43 -1.85
CA VAL A 328 -2.25 -5.88 -3.06
C VAL A 328 -1.79 -4.67 -3.85
N LEU A 329 -0.49 -4.47 -3.96
CA LEU A 329 0.11 -3.47 -4.82
C LEU A 329 0.26 -4.04 -6.23
N ILE A 330 -0.22 -3.32 -7.23
CA ILE A 330 -0.23 -3.74 -8.64
C ILE A 330 0.36 -2.62 -9.48
N ASP A 331 1.20 -3.00 -10.43
CA ASP A 331 1.67 -2.18 -11.53
C ASP A 331 0.83 -2.50 -12.77
N GLU A 332 0.08 -1.52 -13.27
CA GLU A 332 -0.93 -1.70 -14.33
C GLU A 332 -0.96 -0.53 -15.33
N PRO A 333 0.14 -0.23 -16.04
CA PRO A 333 0.12 0.74 -17.12
C PRO A 333 -0.72 0.25 -18.29
N GLY A 334 -1.18 1.17 -19.12
CA GLY A 334 -1.94 0.82 -20.31
C GLY A 334 -2.33 2.03 -21.15
N VAL A 335 -3.34 1.83 -21.97
CA VAL A 335 -3.91 2.87 -22.84
C VAL A 335 -5.43 2.91 -22.73
N SER A 336 -5.99 4.11 -22.86
CA SER A 336 -7.41 4.28 -23.15
C SER A 336 -7.69 3.77 -24.58
N LYS A 337 -8.65 2.87 -24.73
CA LYS A 337 -9.02 2.35 -26.07
C LYS A 337 -9.75 3.37 -26.92
N ALA A 338 -10.43 4.33 -26.30
CA ALA A 338 -11.19 5.35 -27.00
C ALA A 338 -10.28 6.39 -27.67
N THR A 339 -9.17 6.73 -27.03
CA THR A 339 -8.30 7.85 -27.45
C THR A 339 -6.92 7.39 -27.90
N GLY A 340 -6.49 6.19 -27.50
CA GLY A 340 -5.13 5.68 -27.72
C GLY A 340 -4.07 6.30 -26.80
N ILE A 341 -4.45 7.19 -25.88
CA ILE A 341 -3.53 7.87 -24.97
C ILE A 341 -3.11 6.92 -23.83
N PRO A 342 -1.80 6.82 -23.52
CA PRO A 342 -1.32 5.99 -22.43
C PRO A 342 -1.58 6.60 -21.05
N PHE A 343 -1.61 5.74 -20.04
CA PHE A 343 -1.56 6.09 -18.63
C PHE A 343 -0.59 5.16 -17.90
N HIS A 344 0.12 5.68 -16.90
CA HIS A 344 1.09 4.96 -16.09
C HIS A 344 0.66 5.00 -14.62
N THR A 345 0.10 3.90 -14.14
CA THR A 345 -0.41 3.87 -12.77
C THR A 345 0.00 2.62 -12.03
N SER A 346 0.18 2.81 -10.72
CA SER A 346 0.29 1.76 -9.73
C SER A 346 -0.90 1.90 -8.80
N VAL A 347 -1.47 0.79 -8.39
CA VAL A 347 -2.69 0.76 -7.59
C VAL A 347 -2.53 -0.12 -6.37
N VAL A 348 -3.19 0.25 -5.28
CA VAL A 348 -3.37 -0.65 -4.14
C VAL A 348 -4.82 -1.09 -4.05
N HIS A 349 -5.04 -2.40 -4.18
CA HIS A 349 -6.29 -3.04 -3.84
C HIS A 349 -6.33 -3.39 -2.36
N ILE A 350 -7.37 -2.96 -1.65
CA ILE A 350 -7.71 -3.46 -0.31
C ILE A 350 -8.83 -4.47 -0.46
N VAL A 351 -8.53 -5.73 -0.19
CA VAL A 351 -9.45 -6.87 -0.34
C VAL A 351 -9.83 -7.38 1.05
N VAL A 352 -11.12 -7.39 1.37
CA VAL A 352 -11.66 -7.95 2.61
C VAL A 352 -12.36 -9.26 2.31
N VAL A 353 -12.03 -10.30 3.07
CA VAL A 353 -12.59 -11.65 2.96
C VAL A 353 -13.50 -11.90 4.17
N ASN A 354 -14.66 -12.53 3.96
CA ASN A 354 -15.56 -12.90 5.05
C ASN A 354 -15.18 -14.28 5.64
N GLU A 355 -15.92 -14.71 6.65
CA GLU A 355 -15.70 -15.99 7.35
C GLU A 355 -15.89 -17.22 6.44
N ASP A 356 -16.67 -17.10 5.36
CA ASP A 356 -16.87 -18.15 4.35
C ASP A 356 -15.72 -18.26 3.35
N GLY A 357 -14.67 -17.45 3.48
CA GLY A 357 -13.58 -17.36 2.50
C GLY A 357 -14.00 -16.68 1.19
N LYS A 358 -15.02 -15.83 1.20
CA LYS A 358 -15.49 -15.07 0.04
C LYS A 358 -15.09 -13.60 0.14
N VAL A 359 -14.79 -12.98 -0.99
CA VAL A 359 -14.47 -11.57 -1.04
C VAL A 359 -15.72 -10.73 -0.76
N ALA A 360 -15.68 -9.95 0.32
CA ALA A 360 -16.75 -9.09 0.80
C ALA A 360 -16.55 -7.62 0.46
N SER A 361 -15.32 -7.17 0.23
CA SER A 361 -15.06 -5.81 -0.27
C SER A 361 -13.76 -5.76 -1.07
N ILE A 362 -13.74 -4.90 -2.10
CA ILE A 362 -12.55 -4.52 -2.84
C ILE A 362 -12.57 -3.01 -3.02
N GLN A 363 -11.48 -2.36 -2.65
CA GLN A 363 -11.28 -0.92 -2.87
C GLN A 363 -10.01 -0.69 -3.69
N ASN A 364 -10.09 0.11 -4.76
CA ASN A 364 -8.99 0.36 -5.70
C ASN A 364 -8.49 1.80 -5.57
N HIS A 365 -7.36 1.99 -4.88
CA HIS A 365 -6.75 3.30 -4.63
C HIS A 365 -5.71 3.62 -5.70
N VAL A 366 -6.05 4.50 -6.64
CA VAL A 366 -5.28 4.74 -7.86
C VAL A 366 -5.18 6.23 -8.18
N ASN A 367 -4.05 6.66 -8.76
CA ASN A 367 -3.92 7.99 -9.36
C ASN A 367 -4.86 8.10 -10.58
N THR A 368 -6.06 8.64 -10.36
CA THR A 368 -7.11 8.75 -11.37
C THR A 368 -6.88 9.89 -12.37
N ALA A 369 -6.09 10.92 -12.02
CA ALA A 369 -5.87 12.08 -12.88
C ALA A 369 -5.30 11.69 -14.25
N GLU A 370 -4.32 10.79 -14.28
CA GLU A 370 -3.72 10.33 -15.54
C GLU A 370 -4.69 9.48 -16.36
N ILE A 371 -5.53 8.67 -15.70
CA ILE A 371 -6.59 7.88 -16.35
C ILE A 371 -7.64 8.82 -16.96
N VAL A 372 -8.10 9.83 -16.21
CA VAL A 372 -9.05 10.83 -16.71
C VAL A 372 -8.49 11.57 -17.91
N GLU A 373 -7.24 12.04 -17.81
CA GLU A 373 -6.56 12.72 -18.93
C GLU A 373 -6.48 11.80 -20.16
N ALA A 374 -6.13 10.53 -19.99
CA ALA A 374 -6.12 9.56 -21.08
C ALA A 374 -7.51 9.35 -21.69
N PHE A 375 -8.57 9.26 -20.88
CA PHE A 375 -9.95 9.09 -21.35
C PHE A 375 -10.48 10.33 -22.09
N LEU A 376 -10.01 11.53 -21.75
CA LEU A 376 -10.41 12.79 -22.38
C LEU A 376 -9.55 13.18 -23.60
N GLY A 377 -8.54 12.37 -23.95
CA GLY A 377 -7.73 12.57 -25.16
C GLY A 377 -6.42 13.32 -24.95
N GLY A 378 -5.94 13.40 -23.70
CA GLY A 378 -4.76 14.17 -23.34
C GLY A 378 -5.09 15.64 -23.09
N ARG A 379 -4.07 16.45 -22.82
CA ARG A 379 -4.23 17.90 -22.65
C ARG A 379 -4.13 18.64 -23.98
N PRO A 380 -4.94 19.70 -24.21
CA PRO A 380 -5.90 20.26 -23.27
C PRO A 380 -7.20 19.45 -23.19
N TYR A 381 -7.85 19.47 -22.03
CA TYR A 381 -9.19 18.89 -21.84
C TYR A 381 -10.06 19.78 -20.97
N THR A 382 -11.38 19.63 -21.11
CA THR A 382 -12.40 20.34 -20.31
C THR A 382 -13.28 19.33 -19.61
N VAL A 383 -13.55 19.58 -18.33
CA VAL A 383 -14.56 18.85 -17.56
C VAL A 383 -15.74 19.79 -17.33
N THR A 384 -16.93 19.36 -17.73
CA THR A 384 -18.16 20.14 -17.67
C THR A 384 -18.91 19.97 -16.36
#